data_AF-A0A965E8K2-F1
#
_entry.id   AF-A0A965E8K2-F1
#
_cell.length_a   1.000
_cell.length_b   1.000
_cell.length_c   1.000
_cell.angle_alpha   90.00
_cell.angle_beta   90.00
_cell.angle_gamma   90.00
#
_symmetry.space_group_name_H-M   'P 1'
#
loop_
_entity.id
_entity.type
_entity.pdbx_description
1 polymer ?
#
loop_
_entity_poly.entity_id
_entity_poly.type
_entity_poly.pdbx_seq_one_letter_code
_entity_poly.pdbx_strand_id
1 'polypeptide(L)'
;ADQHAMHVALADEAVRIGGPLPAESYLNREALITAAQRTGAQAVHPGYGFLSENSDFALACEQAGLIFIGPPAKAIDLMGSKSAAKRLMDSKGVPTLPGYSGDDQSSSRLRTEAQRVGFPVMIKAVSGGGGRGIRIVERIDDFDAALQSCQREAKAGFADDRVLIERYLPMARHIEVQVFADAHGSVVHLYERDCSTQRRHQKLIEESPAPGLTAAQRQSICEAAVLATSGIDYRGAGTVEFIAETDANGRIGEFYFMEMNTRLQVEHLVLKMRAVIFFRPREGCSI
;
A
#
# COMPACT_ATOMS: atom_id res chain seq x y z
N ALA A 1 5.50 9.43 -27.00
CA ALA A 1 4.06 9.14 -27.07
C ALA A 1 3.27 10.34 -26.57
N ASP A 2 3.57 10.85 -25.37
CA ASP A 2 2.74 11.85 -24.68
C ASP A 2 3.07 13.33 -24.96
N GLN A 3 3.68 13.64 -26.11
CA GLN A 3 4.17 15.00 -26.42
C GLN A 3 3.07 16.09 -26.42
N HIS A 4 1.79 15.69 -26.57
CA HIS A 4 0.64 16.57 -26.57
C HIS A 4 -0.27 16.35 -25.35
N ALA A 5 0.18 15.59 -24.36
CA ALA A 5 -0.59 15.34 -23.15
C ALA A 5 -0.68 16.60 -22.28
N MET A 6 -1.78 16.75 -21.54
CA MET A 6 -2.02 17.93 -20.71
C MET A 6 -0.92 18.16 -19.66
N HIS A 7 -0.37 17.10 -19.07
CA HIS A 7 0.72 17.24 -18.08
C HIS A 7 2.01 17.82 -18.68
N VAL A 8 2.26 17.64 -19.97
CA VAL A 8 3.40 18.24 -20.68
C VAL A 8 3.14 19.73 -20.93
N ALA A 9 1.90 20.09 -21.29
CA ALA A 9 1.51 21.48 -21.56
C ALA A 9 1.43 22.34 -20.30
N LEU A 10 1.20 21.74 -19.13
CA LEU A 10 1.10 22.43 -17.85
C LEU A 10 2.45 22.65 -17.15
N ALA A 11 3.52 21.96 -17.59
CA ALA A 11 4.84 22.10 -16.99
C ALA A 11 5.57 23.34 -17.52
N ASP A 12 6.38 23.99 -16.68
CA ASP A 12 7.22 25.12 -17.10
C ASP A 12 8.29 24.69 -18.12
N GLU A 13 8.83 23.48 -17.94
CA GLU A 13 9.76 22.81 -18.85
C GLU A 13 9.41 21.33 -18.97
N ALA A 14 9.55 20.77 -20.17
CA ALA A 14 9.30 19.35 -20.43
C ALA A 14 10.47 18.70 -21.18
N VAL A 15 10.94 17.57 -20.66
CA VAL A 15 12.05 16.79 -21.23
C VAL A 15 11.56 15.43 -21.70
N ARG A 16 11.96 15.03 -22.91
CA ARG A 16 11.70 13.68 -23.42
C ARG A 16 12.64 12.68 -22.73
N ILE A 17 12.05 11.70 -22.05
CA ILE A 17 12.75 10.70 -21.22
C ILE A 17 12.92 9.32 -21.88
N GLY A 18 12.54 9.17 -23.15
CA GLY A 18 12.79 7.93 -23.90
C GLY A 18 11.74 7.56 -24.95
N GLY A 19 11.53 6.25 -25.10
CA GLY A 19 10.64 5.62 -26.06
C GLY A 19 9.16 5.66 -25.64
N PRO A 20 8.23 5.17 -26.49
CA PRO A 20 6.80 5.21 -26.22
C PRO A 20 6.35 4.17 -25.17
N LEU A 21 7.17 3.15 -24.89
CA LEU A 21 6.83 2.13 -23.91
C LEU A 21 7.19 2.61 -22.48
N PRO A 22 6.37 2.29 -21.45
CA PRO A 22 6.69 2.66 -20.06
C PRO A 22 8.07 2.18 -19.60
N ALA A 23 8.47 0.96 -19.97
CA ALA A 23 9.79 0.40 -19.67
C ALA A 23 10.96 1.24 -20.21
N GLU A 24 10.74 1.93 -21.32
CA GLU A 24 11.73 2.78 -21.98
C GLU A 24 11.65 4.24 -21.52
N SER A 25 10.68 4.60 -20.65
CA SER A 25 10.37 5.97 -20.25
C SER A 25 10.02 6.09 -18.76
N TYR A 26 8.74 6.03 -18.37
CA TYR A 26 8.26 6.27 -17.00
C TYR A 26 8.74 5.24 -15.96
N LEU A 27 9.21 4.07 -16.39
CA LEU A 27 9.84 3.05 -15.54
C LEU A 27 11.37 3.06 -15.65
N ASN A 28 11.95 3.93 -16.47
CA ASN A 28 13.39 4.07 -16.64
C ASN A 28 13.96 5.06 -15.62
N ARG A 29 14.43 4.53 -14.50
CA ARG A 29 15.03 5.28 -13.38
C ARG A 29 16.16 6.21 -13.81
N GLU A 30 17.07 5.72 -14.65
CA GLU A 30 18.24 6.46 -15.11
C GLU A 30 17.85 7.65 -15.99
N ALA A 31 16.90 7.44 -16.91
CA ALA A 31 16.40 8.50 -17.77
C ALA A 31 15.70 9.61 -16.97
N LEU A 32 14.93 9.24 -15.95
CA LEU A 32 14.25 10.20 -15.06
C LEU A 32 15.24 11.03 -14.23
N ILE A 33 16.25 10.39 -13.64
CA ILE A 33 17.30 11.09 -12.86
C ILE A 33 18.12 12.00 -13.77
N THR A 34 18.49 11.52 -14.97
CA THR A 34 19.23 12.32 -15.95
C THR A 34 18.43 13.55 -16.38
N ALA A 35 17.13 13.41 -16.61
CA ALA A 35 16.26 14.54 -16.93
C ALA A 35 16.22 15.56 -15.79
N ALA A 36 16.02 15.11 -14.55
CA ALA A 36 16.02 16.00 -13.37
C ALA A 36 17.34 16.76 -13.20
N GLN A 37 18.48 16.10 -13.40
CA GLN A 37 19.79 16.74 -13.31
C GLN A 37 20.01 17.77 -14.42
N ARG A 38 19.59 17.47 -15.66
CA ARG A 38 19.73 18.37 -16.80
C ARG A 38 18.94 19.67 -16.66
N THR A 39 17.77 19.61 -16.02
CA THR A 39 16.92 20.80 -15.78
C THR A 39 17.26 21.50 -14.47
N GLY A 40 18.19 20.97 -13.67
CA GLY A 40 18.48 21.50 -12.34
C GLY A 40 17.35 21.31 -11.33
N ALA A 41 16.46 20.33 -11.55
CA ALA A 41 15.41 20.01 -10.60
C ALA A 41 16.02 19.56 -9.27
N GLN A 42 15.42 20.02 -8.16
CA GLN A 42 15.89 19.69 -6.80
C GLN A 42 15.17 18.47 -6.20
N ALA A 43 14.03 18.09 -6.79
CA ALA A 43 13.16 17.07 -6.24
C ALA A 43 12.43 16.30 -7.34
N VAL A 44 12.03 15.07 -7.03
CA VAL A 44 11.21 14.21 -7.88
C VAL A 44 9.94 13.83 -7.11
N HIS A 45 8.77 14.16 -7.66
CA HIS A 45 7.49 13.68 -7.15
C HIS A 45 7.02 12.49 -8.00
N PRO A 46 6.98 11.26 -7.46
CA PRO A 46 6.68 10.08 -8.25
C PRO A 46 5.18 9.88 -8.50
N GLY A 47 4.32 10.62 -7.80
CA GLY A 47 2.87 10.50 -7.92
C GLY A 47 2.39 9.18 -7.32
N TYR A 48 1.65 8.40 -8.12
CA TYR A 48 1.20 7.07 -7.77
C TYR A 48 1.36 6.12 -8.97
N GLY A 49 1.59 4.83 -8.68
CA GLY A 49 1.96 3.86 -9.70
C GLY A 49 3.40 4.06 -10.20
N PHE A 50 3.76 3.36 -11.27
CA PHE A 50 5.13 3.37 -11.82
C PHE A 50 6.20 3.12 -10.74
N LEU A 51 7.01 4.12 -10.42
CA LEU A 51 8.14 4.02 -9.50
C LEU A 51 7.84 4.61 -8.11
N SER A 52 6.59 4.97 -7.81
CA SER A 52 6.22 5.62 -6.54
C SER A 52 6.45 4.77 -5.29
N GLU A 53 6.47 3.45 -5.44
CA GLU A 53 6.75 2.49 -4.36
C GLU A 53 7.99 1.64 -4.69
N ASN A 54 8.90 2.18 -5.52
CA ASN A 54 10.15 1.52 -5.87
C ASN A 54 11.27 2.05 -4.96
N SER A 55 11.68 1.25 -3.98
CA SER A 55 12.71 1.60 -3.00
C SER A 55 14.05 1.94 -3.66
N ASP A 56 14.45 1.18 -4.68
CA ASP A 56 15.66 1.47 -5.45
C ASP A 56 15.63 2.84 -6.14
N PHE A 57 14.47 3.26 -6.66
CA PHE A 57 14.34 4.57 -7.30
C PHE A 57 14.44 5.70 -6.29
N ALA A 58 13.79 5.57 -5.13
CA ALA A 58 13.93 6.53 -4.04
C ALA A 58 15.40 6.65 -3.60
N LEU A 59 16.10 5.52 -3.43
CA LEU A 59 17.52 5.49 -3.09
C LEU A 59 18.39 6.13 -4.19
N ALA A 60 18.10 5.84 -5.45
CA ALA A 60 18.85 6.41 -6.58
C ALA A 60 18.66 7.93 -6.69
N CYS A 61 17.46 8.46 -6.40
CA CYS A 61 17.23 9.90 -6.28
C CYS A 61 18.09 10.50 -5.18
N GLU A 62 18.09 9.93 -3.97
CA GLU A 62 18.91 10.42 -2.85
C GLU A 62 20.41 10.41 -3.20
N GLN A 63 20.90 9.33 -3.81
CA GLN A 63 22.31 9.22 -4.24
C GLN A 63 22.68 10.22 -5.33
N ALA A 64 21.72 10.62 -6.16
CA ALA A 64 21.88 11.65 -7.18
C ALA A 64 21.75 13.09 -6.63
N GLY A 65 21.54 13.26 -5.31
CA GLY A 65 21.35 14.56 -4.67
C GLY A 65 19.96 15.16 -4.86
N LEU A 66 18.98 14.36 -5.28
CA LEU A 66 17.60 14.77 -5.48
C LEU A 66 16.74 14.44 -4.26
N ILE A 67 15.82 15.33 -3.89
CA ILE A 67 14.79 15.04 -2.89
C ILE A 67 13.74 14.14 -3.53
N PHE A 68 13.63 12.89 -3.05
CA PHE A 68 12.47 12.06 -3.36
C PHE A 68 11.28 12.54 -2.53
N ILE A 69 10.21 13.02 -3.18
CA ILE A 69 9.00 13.49 -2.49
C ILE A 69 8.13 12.27 -2.14
N GLY A 70 8.50 11.62 -1.03
CA GLY A 70 7.88 10.42 -0.51
C GLY A 70 8.64 9.91 0.72
N PRO A 71 8.29 8.71 1.23
CA PRO A 71 9.02 8.11 2.34
C PRO A 71 10.41 7.63 1.92
N PRO A 72 11.35 7.46 2.86
CA PRO A 72 12.68 6.93 2.57
C PRO A 72 12.64 5.53 1.98
N ALA A 73 13.65 5.17 1.18
CA ALA A 73 13.74 3.86 0.51
C ALA A 73 13.54 2.67 1.46
N LYS A 74 14.07 2.75 2.69
CA LYS A 74 13.91 1.71 3.73
C LYS A 74 12.45 1.52 4.17
N ALA A 75 11.69 2.60 4.28
CA ALA A 75 10.29 2.53 4.65
C ALA A 75 9.44 1.95 3.50
N ILE A 76 9.75 2.31 2.26
CA ILE A 76 9.14 1.73 1.06
C ILE A 76 9.38 0.21 1.01
N ASP A 77 10.63 -0.23 1.20
CA ASP A 77 11.00 -1.65 1.17
C ASP A 77 10.32 -2.45 2.29
N LEU A 78 10.37 -1.92 3.52
CA LEU A 78 9.78 -2.55 4.71
C LEU A 78 8.26 -2.75 4.55
N MET A 79 7.56 -1.72 4.07
CA MET A 79 6.10 -1.75 3.94
C MET A 79 5.63 -2.41 2.63
N GLY A 80 6.48 -2.50 1.61
CA GLY A 80 6.21 -3.26 0.40
C GLY A 80 6.21 -4.78 0.61
N SER A 81 6.92 -5.27 1.65
CA SER A 81 6.89 -6.67 2.04
C SER A 81 5.72 -6.97 2.97
N LYS A 82 4.68 -7.65 2.46
CA LYS A 82 3.48 -8.01 3.26
C LYS A 82 3.82 -8.73 4.57
N SER A 83 4.77 -9.66 4.52
CA SER A 83 5.17 -10.43 5.70
C SER A 83 5.96 -9.59 6.71
N ALA A 84 6.87 -8.73 6.25
CA ALA A 84 7.64 -7.87 7.12
C ALA A 84 6.77 -6.77 7.74
N ALA A 85 5.93 -6.13 6.94
CA ALA A 85 4.94 -5.16 7.39
C ALA A 85 4.02 -5.76 8.46
N LYS A 86 3.45 -6.94 8.22
CA LYS A 86 2.55 -7.60 9.19
C LYS A 86 3.25 -7.94 10.50
N ARG A 87 4.45 -8.53 10.45
CA ARG A 87 5.24 -8.83 11.67
C ARG A 87 5.57 -7.56 12.47
N LEU A 88 5.86 -6.47 11.77
CA LEU A 88 6.11 -5.18 12.40
C LEU A 88 4.85 -4.58 13.03
N MET A 89 3.70 -4.68 12.35
CA MET A 89 2.44 -4.22 12.90
C MET A 89 2.05 -5.00 14.15
N ASP A 90 2.22 -6.33 14.12
CA ASP A 90 1.98 -7.21 15.26
C ASP A 90 2.89 -6.85 16.45
N SER A 91 4.20 -6.66 16.22
CA SER A 91 5.13 -6.28 17.29
C SER A 91 4.87 -4.88 17.88
N LYS A 92 4.16 -4.02 17.14
CA LYS A 92 3.74 -2.68 17.57
C LYS A 92 2.34 -2.66 18.20
N GLY A 93 1.66 -3.80 18.29
CA GLY A 93 0.30 -3.89 18.83
C GLY A 93 -0.78 -3.31 17.90
N VAL A 94 -0.47 -3.10 16.61
CA VAL A 94 -1.49 -2.80 15.60
C VAL A 94 -2.20 -4.12 15.27
N PRO A 95 -3.54 -4.20 15.39
CA PRO A 95 -4.27 -5.44 15.14
C PRO A 95 -3.98 -6.00 13.75
N THR A 96 -3.58 -7.27 13.64
CA THR A 96 -3.41 -7.97 12.36
C THR A 96 -4.28 -9.21 12.31
N LEU A 97 -4.69 -9.65 11.12
CA LEU A 97 -5.46 -10.89 10.99
C LEU A 97 -4.65 -12.07 11.56
N PRO A 98 -5.27 -12.93 12.40
CA PRO A 98 -4.63 -14.17 12.84
C PRO A 98 -4.16 -14.98 11.64
N GLY A 99 -2.94 -15.49 11.71
CA GLY A 99 -2.29 -16.09 10.55
C GLY A 99 -0.93 -16.69 10.84
N TYR A 100 -0.24 -17.03 9.74
CA TYR A 100 1.13 -17.50 9.72
C TYR A 100 1.88 -16.95 8.51
N SER A 101 3.05 -16.36 8.77
CA SER A 101 3.96 -15.81 7.77
C SER A 101 5.44 -16.04 8.16
N GLY A 102 5.71 -17.20 8.75
CA GLY A 102 7.04 -17.62 9.20
C GLY A 102 7.89 -18.23 8.09
N ASP A 103 9.18 -18.42 8.36
CA ASP A 103 10.16 -18.88 7.36
C ASP A 103 10.05 -20.37 7.01
N ASP A 104 9.48 -21.19 7.90
CA ASP A 104 9.18 -22.59 7.58
C ASP A 104 7.96 -22.66 6.65
N GLN A 105 8.24 -22.90 5.38
CA GLN A 105 7.30 -22.97 4.27
C GLN A 105 6.99 -24.42 3.84
N SER A 106 7.32 -25.40 4.69
CA SER A 106 6.98 -26.80 4.43
C SER A 106 5.46 -26.99 4.43
N SER A 107 4.94 -27.84 3.53
CA SER A 107 3.49 -28.07 3.41
C SER A 107 2.87 -28.58 4.71
N SER A 108 3.58 -29.40 5.48
CA SER A 108 3.13 -29.90 6.79
C SER A 108 3.00 -28.77 7.81
N ARG A 109 3.98 -27.86 7.88
CA ARG A 109 3.93 -26.69 8.76
C ARG A 109 2.77 -25.78 8.38
N LEU A 110 2.66 -25.42 7.11
CA LEU A 110 1.60 -24.57 6.59
C LEU A 110 0.21 -25.16 6.87
N ARG A 111 0.04 -26.47 6.69
CA ARG A 111 -1.21 -27.18 7.01
C ARG A 111 -1.55 -27.13 8.50
N THR A 112 -0.57 -27.33 9.37
CA THR A 112 -0.74 -27.25 10.83
C THR A 112 -1.16 -25.83 11.25
N GLU A 113 -0.52 -24.82 10.67
CA GLU A 113 -0.83 -23.42 10.95
C GLU A 113 -2.22 -23.03 10.43
N ALA A 114 -2.65 -23.53 9.27
CA ALA A 114 -4.02 -23.34 8.79
C ALA A 114 -5.05 -23.94 9.76
N GLN A 115 -4.80 -25.12 10.34
CA GLN A 115 -5.66 -25.71 11.36
C GLN A 115 -5.69 -24.87 12.63
N ARG A 116 -4.55 -24.33 13.07
CA ARG A 116 -4.45 -23.45 14.24
C ARG A 116 -5.24 -22.15 14.05
N VAL A 117 -5.17 -21.55 12.86
CA VAL A 117 -5.91 -20.33 12.51
C VAL A 117 -7.42 -20.60 12.47
N GLY A 118 -7.82 -21.78 11.99
CA GLY A 118 -9.21 -22.17 11.85
C GLY A 118 -9.81 -21.75 10.50
N PHE A 119 -10.63 -22.62 9.92
CA PHE A 119 -11.23 -22.41 8.60
C PHE A 119 -12.53 -21.58 8.69
N PRO A 120 -12.84 -20.74 7.68
CA PRO A 120 -12.11 -20.58 6.42
C PRO A 120 -10.81 -19.78 6.56
N VAL A 121 -9.79 -20.17 5.78
CA VAL A 121 -8.51 -19.47 5.68
C VAL A 121 -8.27 -18.95 4.27
N MET A 122 -7.38 -17.98 4.16
CA MET A 122 -6.92 -17.40 2.91
C MET A 122 -5.41 -17.60 2.80
N ILE A 123 -4.98 -18.23 1.71
CA ILE A 123 -3.57 -18.35 1.31
C ILE A 123 -3.26 -17.17 0.39
N LYS A 124 -2.22 -16.40 0.69
CA LYS A 124 -1.72 -15.33 -0.20
C LYS A 124 -0.26 -15.52 -0.54
N ALA A 125 0.12 -15.26 -1.78
CA ALA A 125 1.53 -15.15 -2.17
C ALA A 125 2.20 -13.97 -1.45
N VAL A 126 3.43 -14.17 -0.94
CA VAL A 126 4.20 -13.12 -0.25
C VAL A 126 4.51 -11.96 -1.21
N SER A 127 4.92 -12.30 -2.44
CA SER A 127 5.35 -11.35 -3.47
C SER A 127 4.23 -10.98 -4.46
N GLY A 128 2.97 -11.34 -4.17
CA GLY A 128 1.83 -11.10 -5.06
C GLY A 128 1.19 -9.72 -4.89
N GLY A 129 0.77 -9.07 -5.98
CA GLY A 129 0.00 -7.83 -5.99
C GLY A 129 -1.25 -7.91 -6.88
N GLY A 130 -2.21 -7.00 -6.69
CA GLY A 130 -3.39 -6.86 -7.57
C GLY A 130 -4.37 -8.04 -7.54
N GLY A 131 -4.53 -8.72 -6.40
CA GLY A 131 -5.47 -9.83 -6.22
C GLY A 131 -5.01 -11.18 -6.79
N ARG A 132 -3.83 -11.26 -7.39
CA ARG A 132 -3.23 -12.52 -7.89
C ARG A 132 -2.60 -13.32 -6.76
N GLY A 133 -2.57 -14.65 -6.90
CA GLY A 133 -2.00 -15.55 -5.90
C GLY A 133 -2.76 -15.55 -4.57
N ILE A 134 -4.09 -15.46 -4.60
CA ILE A 134 -4.97 -15.59 -3.44
C ILE A 134 -5.84 -16.83 -3.60
N ARG A 135 -5.98 -17.65 -2.55
CA ARG A 135 -6.89 -18.80 -2.49
C ARG A 135 -7.66 -18.78 -1.17
N ILE A 136 -8.99 -18.86 -1.25
CA ILE A 136 -9.84 -19.09 -0.09
C ILE A 136 -10.00 -20.60 0.05
N VAL A 137 -9.83 -21.11 1.27
CA VAL A 137 -9.94 -22.52 1.60
C VAL A 137 -10.96 -22.65 2.74
N GLU A 138 -12.06 -23.35 2.46
CA GLU A 138 -13.19 -23.50 3.39
C GLU A 138 -13.01 -24.65 4.39
N ARG A 139 -12.17 -25.65 4.04
CA ARG A 139 -11.94 -26.84 4.87
C ARG A 139 -10.55 -27.43 4.63
N ILE A 140 -10.06 -28.17 5.62
CA ILE A 140 -8.70 -28.73 5.62
C ILE A 140 -8.41 -29.66 4.44
N ASP A 141 -9.40 -30.39 3.94
CA ASP A 141 -9.24 -31.35 2.85
C ASP A 141 -8.89 -30.68 1.51
N ASP A 142 -9.28 -29.41 1.35
CA ASP A 142 -9.02 -28.64 0.13
C ASP A 142 -7.68 -27.88 0.21
N PHE A 143 -7.02 -27.88 1.38
CA PHE A 143 -5.87 -27.02 1.67
C PHE A 143 -4.64 -27.36 0.80
N ASP A 144 -4.25 -28.63 0.72
CA ASP A 144 -3.02 -29.03 0.04
C ASP A 144 -3.07 -28.70 -1.46
N ALA A 145 -4.22 -28.89 -2.10
CA ALA A 145 -4.44 -28.54 -3.50
C ALA A 145 -4.40 -27.01 -3.72
N ALA A 146 -5.06 -26.25 -2.84
CA ALA A 146 -5.06 -24.79 -2.89
C ALA A 146 -3.65 -24.20 -2.68
N LEU A 147 -2.90 -24.74 -1.72
CA LEU A 147 -1.52 -24.35 -1.44
C LEU A 147 -0.64 -24.54 -2.68
N GLN A 148 -0.63 -25.73 -3.27
CA GLN A 148 0.17 -26.01 -4.46
C GLN A 148 -0.20 -25.13 -5.65
N SER A 149 -1.50 -24.82 -5.81
CA SER A 149 -1.97 -23.90 -6.85
C SER A 149 -1.42 -22.48 -6.63
N CYS A 150 -1.50 -21.99 -5.39
CA CYS A 150 -1.01 -20.67 -5.01
C CYS A 150 0.51 -20.55 -5.21
N GLN A 151 1.28 -21.54 -4.76
CA GLN A 151 2.75 -21.56 -4.90
C GLN A 151 3.18 -21.59 -6.37
N ARG A 152 2.51 -22.39 -7.21
CA ARG A 152 2.78 -22.44 -8.65
C ARG A 152 2.54 -21.08 -9.32
N GLU A 153 1.43 -20.41 -9.00
CA GLU A 153 1.11 -19.09 -9.54
C GLU A 153 2.13 -18.04 -9.06
N ALA A 154 2.49 -18.06 -7.77
CA ALA A 154 3.47 -17.14 -7.19
C ALA A 154 4.85 -17.31 -7.85
N LYS A 155 5.32 -18.55 -8.00
CA LYS A 155 6.58 -18.87 -8.67
C LYS A 155 6.60 -18.42 -10.13
N ALA A 156 5.52 -18.68 -10.87
CA ALA A 156 5.43 -18.28 -12.27
C ALA A 156 5.33 -16.77 -12.47
N GLY A 157 4.68 -16.05 -11.55
CA GLY A 157 4.49 -14.61 -11.64
C GLY A 157 5.66 -13.78 -11.08
N PHE A 158 6.30 -14.26 -10.02
CA PHE A 158 7.18 -13.46 -9.17
C PHE A 158 8.49 -14.17 -8.78
N ALA A 159 8.75 -15.37 -9.30
CA ALA A 159 9.92 -16.19 -8.95
C ALA A 159 10.08 -16.46 -7.43
N ASP A 160 8.97 -16.38 -6.67
CA ASP A 160 8.90 -16.60 -5.23
C ASP A 160 7.67 -17.47 -4.94
N ASP A 161 7.86 -18.64 -4.33
CA ASP A 161 6.80 -19.59 -4.00
C ASP A 161 6.34 -19.53 -2.54
N ARG A 162 6.84 -18.56 -1.77
CA ARG A 162 6.44 -18.38 -0.38
C ARG A 162 5.01 -17.84 -0.28
N VAL A 163 4.30 -18.31 0.73
CA VAL A 163 2.92 -17.91 1.03
C VAL A 163 2.76 -17.49 2.48
N LEU A 164 1.68 -16.78 2.74
CA LEU A 164 1.15 -16.49 4.06
C LEU A 164 -0.26 -17.06 4.18
N ILE A 165 -0.65 -17.44 5.40
CA ILE A 165 -1.98 -17.94 5.74
C ILE A 165 -2.63 -16.93 6.66
N GLU A 166 -3.86 -16.56 6.39
CA GLU A 166 -4.64 -15.65 7.23
C GLU A 166 -6.05 -16.19 7.41
N ARG A 167 -6.69 -15.82 8.53
CA ARG A 167 -8.14 -16.00 8.69
C ARG A 167 -8.86 -15.27 7.54
N TYR A 168 -9.80 -15.95 6.89
CA TYR A 168 -10.63 -15.32 5.88
C TYR A 168 -11.84 -14.63 6.52
N LEU A 169 -12.14 -13.41 6.10
CA LEU A 169 -13.33 -12.67 6.50
C LEU A 169 -14.30 -12.62 5.30
N PRO A 170 -15.41 -13.39 5.32
CA PRO A 170 -16.34 -13.46 4.18
C PRO A 170 -17.06 -12.14 3.93
N MET A 171 -17.39 -11.41 4.99
CA MET A 171 -18.01 -10.10 4.95
C MET A 171 -17.10 -9.11 5.64
N ALA A 172 -16.52 -8.22 4.85
CA ALA A 172 -15.61 -7.20 5.38
C ALA A 172 -15.69 -5.91 4.58
N ARG A 173 -15.36 -4.82 5.26
CA ARG A 173 -15.15 -3.51 4.66
C ARG A 173 -13.67 -3.21 4.56
N HIS A 174 -13.31 -2.53 3.48
CA HIS A 174 -11.98 -1.99 3.28
C HIS A 174 -11.98 -0.55 3.80
N ILE A 175 -11.38 -0.34 4.97
CA ILE A 175 -11.26 0.98 5.58
C ILE A 175 -9.79 1.37 5.58
N GLU A 176 -9.48 2.58 5.17
CA GLU A 176 -8.10 3.04 5.11
C GLU A 176 -7.94 4.41 5.74
N VAL A 177 -6.77 4.70 6.30
CA VAL A 177 -6.50 5.94 7.01
C VAL A 177 -5.35 6.67 6.33
N GLN A 178 -5.60 7.93 5.98
CA GLN A 178 -4.56 8.81 5.47
C GLN A 178 -3.64 9.22 6.60
N VAL A 179 -2.34 9.08 6.40
CA VAL A 179 -1.31 9.56 7.34
C VAL A 179 -0.34 10.53 6.66
N PHE A 180 0.23 11.41 7.48
CA PHE A 180 1.36 12.28 7.13
C PHE A 180 2.39 12.21 8.23
N ALA A 181 3.65 12.08 7.84
CA ALA A 181 4.78 12.14 8.75
C ALA A 181 5.79 13.21 8.31
N ASP A 182 6.32 13.96 9.26
CA ASP A 182 7.40 14.90 9.02
C ASP A 182 8.79 14.26 9.26
N ALA A 183 9.86 15.00 8.96
CA ALA A 183 11.23 14.55 9.21
C ALA A 183 11.64 14.62 10.70
N HIS A 184 10.75 15.08 11.58
CA HIS A 184 10.98 15.26 13.02
C HIS A 184 10.29 14.20 13.88
N GLY A 185 9.59 13.24 13.23
CA GLY A 185 8.92 12.12 13.88
C GLY A 185 7.46 12.41 14.26
N SER A 186 6.91 13.56 13.90
CA SER A 186 5.49 13.84 14.09
C SER A 186 4.68 13.07 13.05
N VAL A 187 3.62 12.41 13.50
CA VAL A 187 2.67 11.71 12.62
C VAL A 187 1.27 12.19 12.91
N VAL A 188 0.54 12.55 11.86
CA VAL A 188 -0.88 12.91 11.93
C VAL A 188 -1.69 12.04 10.97
N HIS A 189 -2.98 11.88 11.27
CA HIS A 189 -3.93 11.27 10.34
C HIS A 189 -4.90 12.31 9.80
N LEU A 190 -5.42 12.09 8.60
CA LEU A 190 -6.51 12.88 8.00
C LEU A 190 -7.76 12.03 7.84
N TYR A 191 -8.19 11.43 8.96
CA TYR A 191 -9.35 10.54 9.02
C TYR A 191 -9.24 9.32 8.08
N GLU A 192 -10.32 8.54 8.08
CA GLU A 192 -10.49 7.33 7.30
C GLU A 192 -11.30 7.54 6.03
N ARG A 193 -11.15 6.59 5.11
CA ARG A 193 -11.97 6.42 3.92
C ARG A 193 -12.52 5.00 3.88
N ASP A 194 -13.72 4.84 3.35
CA ASP A 194 -14.27 3.55 2.97
C ASP A 194 -14.03 3.32 1.48
N CYS A 195 -13.37 2.21 1.16
CA CYS A 195 -13.05 1.77 -0.20
C CYS A 195 -13.61 0.37 -0.50
N SER A 196 -14.69 -0.02 0.19
CA SER A 196 -15.29 -1.37 0.11
C SER A 196 -15.97 -1.64 -1.23
N THR A 197 -16.42 -0.61 -1.94
CA THR A 197 -17.05 -0.76 -3.25
C THR A 197 -16.00 -1.02 -4.31
N GLN A 198 -15.80 -2.31 -4.61
CA GLN A 198 -14.75 -2.78 -5.52
C GLN A 198 -15.29 -3.67 -6.63
N ARG A 199 -14.62 -3.66 -7.78
CA ARG A 199 -14.84 -4.64 -8.86
C ARG A 199 -13.51 -5.28 -9.21
N ARG A 200 -13.42 -6.61 -9.12
CA ARG A 200 -12.17 -7.37 -9.37
C ARG A 200 -10.98 -6.82 -8.56
N HIS A 201 -11.21 -6.52 -7.28
CA HIS A 201 -10.20 -5.96 -6.35
C HIS A 201 -9.68 -4.56 -6.73
N GLN A 202 -10.43 -3.81 -7.53
CA GLN A 202 -10.14 -2.39 -7.83
C GLN A 202 -11.23 -1.52 -7.21
N LYS A 203 -10.80 -0.47 -6.49
CA LYS A 203 -11.69 0.53 -5.88
C LYS A 203 -12.47 1.27 -6.96
N LEU A 204 -13.78 1.42 -6.76
CA LEU A 204 -14.69 2.09 -7.69
C LEU A 204 -15.35 3.33 -7.07
N ILE A 205 -15.69 3.25 -5.79
CA ILE A 205 -16.31 4.33 -5.03
C ILE A 205 -15.61 4.40 -3.69
N GLU A 206 -15.13 5.59 -3.36
CA GLU A 206 -14.48 5.90 -2.09
C GLU A 206 -15.21 7.03 -1.38
N GLU A 207 -15.49 6.83 -0.09
CA GLU A 207 -16.25 7.78 0.73
C GLU A 207 -15.47 8.18 1.97
N SER A 208 -15.62 9.43 2.42
CA SER A 208 -15.05 9.88 3.69
C SER A 208 -15.98 10.81 4.47
N PRO A 209 -16.12 10.60 5.79
CA PRO A 209 -15.62 9.49 6.61
C PRO A 209 -16.33 8.19 6.23
N ALA A 210 -15.81 7.06 6.71
CA ALA A 210 -16.44 5.77 6.44
C ALA A 210 -17.83 5.72 7.12
N PRO A 211 -18.91 5.44 6.36
CA PRO A 211 -20.26 5.43 6.91
C PRO A 211 -20.43 4.30 7.94
N GLY A 212 -21.19 4.53 9.01
CA GLY A 212 -21.47 3.49 10.01
C GLY A 212 -20.37 3.19 11.03
N LEU A 213 -19.18 3.81 10.95
CA LEU A 213 -18.23 3.81 12.07
C LEU A 213 -18.72 4.73 13.19
N THR A 214 -18.74 4.21 14.42
CA THR A 214 -18.89 5.04 15.61
C THR A 214 -17.67 5.96 15.81
N ALA A 215 -17.81 7.03 16.60
CA ALA A 215 -16.70 7.91 16.92
C ALA A 215 -15.53 7.17 17.60
N ALA A 216 -15.83 6.21 18.49
CA ALA A 216 -14.82 5.39 19.16
C ALA A 216 -14.06 4.48 18.19
N GLN A 217 -14.76 3.81 17.27
CA GLN A 217 -14.12 2.97 16.26
C GLN A 217 -13.26 3.81 15.30
N ARG A 218 -13.75 4.98 14.89
CA ARG A 218 -12.98 5.94 14.07
C ARG A 218 -11.71 6.38 14.76
N GLN A 219 -11.81 6.74 16.04
CA GLN A 219 -10.63 7.12 16.83
C GLN A 219 -9.63 5.97 16.89
N SER A 220 -10.10 4.77 17.22
CA SER A 220 -9.26 3.58 17.35
C SER A 220 -8.52 3.21 16.06
N ILE A 221 -9.20 3.20 14.90
CA ILE A 221 -8.55 2.88 13.62
C ILE A 221 -7.56 3.98 13.18
N CYS A 222 -7.87 5.25 13.46
CA CYS A 222 -6.95 6.35 13.18
C CYS A 222 -5.70 6.31 14.06
N GLU A 223 -5.85 6.02 15.35
CA GLU A 223 -4.73 5.84 16.29
C GLU A 223 -3.87 4.64 15.89
N ALA A 224 -4.49 3.53 15.46
CA ALA A 224 -3.77 2.38 14.94
C ALA A 224 -2.94 2.72 13.69
N ALA A 225 -3.45 3.57 12.80
CA ALA A 225 -2.72 4.02 11.62
C ALA A 225 -1.54 4.95 11.96
N VAL A 226 -1.73 5.86 12.91
CA VAL A 226 -0.65 6.69 13.45
C VAL A 226 0.43 5.82 14.07
N LEU A 227 0.05 4.83 14.88
CA LEU A 227 0.98 3.87 15.49
C LEU A 227 1.72 3.03 14.44
N ALA A 228 1.00 2.54 13.41
CA ALA A 228 1.57 1.80 12.30
C ALA A 228 2.70 2.57 11.61
N THR A 229 2.48 3.87 11.40
CA THR A 229 3.41 4.79 10.74
C THR A 229 4.54 5.29 11.65
N SER A 230 4.27 5.41 12.96
CA SER A 230 5.24 5.96 13.91
C SER A 230 6.40 4.98 14.14
N GLY A 231 7.65 5.41 14.02
CA GLY A 231 8.80 4.54 14.31
C GLY A 231 9.27 3.65 13.14
N ILE A 232 8.82 3.93 11.90
CA ILE A 232 9.44 3.38 10.68
C ILE A 232 10.25 4.43 9.89
N ASP A 233 10.56 5.58 10.52
CA ASP A 233 11.15 6.77 9.88
C ASP A 233 10.38 7.16 8.60
N TYR A 234 9.05 7.05 8.66
CA TYR A 234 8.18 7.42 7.56
C TYR A 234 8.21 8.93 7.33
N ARG A 235 8.12 9.36 6.07
CA ARG A 235 8.02 10.78 5.70
C ARG A 235 7.04 10.97 4.55
N GLY A 236 6.37 12.11 4.54
CA GLY A 236 5.41 12.46 3.50
C GLY A 236 4.05 11.76 3.69
N ALA A 237 3.33 11.57 2.59
CA ALA A 237 1.99 10.99 2.57
C ALA A 237 2.06 9.45 2.55
N GLY A 238 1.16 8.80 3.27
CA GLY A 238 0.93 7.37 3.16
C GLY A 238 -0.50 7.02 3.50
N THR A 239 -0.92 5.80 3.16
CA THR A 239 -2.22 5.30 3.58
C THR A 239 -2.06 3.94 4.22
N VAL A 240 -2.61 3.79 5.42
CA VAL A 240 -2.66 2.50 6.14
C VAL A 240 -4.02 1.87 5.86
N GLU A 241 -4.02 0.70 5.22
CA GLU A 241 -5.23 -0.03 4.85
C GLU A 241 -5.57 -1.10 5.88
N PHE A 242 -6.86 -1.18 6.22
CA PHE A 242 -7.43 -2.13 7.16
C PHE A 242 -8.60 -2.88 6.51
N ILE A 243 -8.77 -4.12 6.96
CA ILE A 243 -9.98 -4.88 6.72
C ILE A 243 -10.79 -4.93 8.02
N ALA A 244 -12.04 -4.53 7.96
CA ALA A 244 -12.95 -4.51 9.10
C ALA A 244 -14.05 -5.55 8.92
N GLU A 245 -14.21 -6.44 9.90
CA GLU A 245 -15.25 -7.46 9.87
C GLU A 245 -16.64 -6.81 9.91
N THR A 246 -17.59 -7.35 9.16
CA THR A 246 -18.97 -6.86 9.17
C THR A 246 -19.97 -8.00 9.39
N ASP A 247 -20.99 -7.74 10.21
CA ASP A 247 -22.11 -8.67 10.37
C ASP A 247 -23.12 -8.59 9.21
N ALA A 248 -24.11 -9.48 9.22
CA ALA A 248 -25.17 -9.53 8.20
C ALA A 248 -26.03 -8.25 8.13
N ASN A 249 -26.00 -7.40 9.16
CA ASN A 249 -26.72 -6.12 9.22
C ASN A 249 -25.81 -4.94 8.83
N GLY A 250 -24.58 -5.19 8.40
CA GLY A 250 -23.59 -4.17 8.02
C GLY A 250 -22.95 -3.45 9.21
N ARG A 251 -23.07 -3.98 10.43
CA ARG A 251 -22.35 -3.42 11.59
C ARG A 251 -20.89 -3.79 11.51
N ILE A 252 -20.03 -2.81 11.70
CA ILE A 252 -18.58 -2.97 11.70
C ILE A 252 -18.13 -3.47 13.06
N GLY A 253 -17.38 -4.58 13.07
CA GLY A 253 -16.73 -5.15 14.24
C GLY A 253 -15.28 -4.73 14.35
N GLU A 254 -14.41 -5.71 14.60
CA GLU A 254 -12.96 -5.52 14.71
C GLU A 254 -12.32 -5.21 13.35
N PHE A 255 -11.23 -4.46 13.38
CA PHE A 255 -10.42 -4.14 12.21
C PHE A 255 -9.02 -4.72 12.32
N TYR A 256 -8.41 -4.98 11.17
CA TYR A 256 -7.09 -5.60 11.07
C TYR A 256 -6.28 -4.93 9.97
N PHE A 257 -5.03 -4.59 10.26
CA PHE A 257 -4.08 -4.09 9.28
C PHE A 257 -3.93 -5.09 8.13
N MET A 258 -3.93 -4.54 6.92
CA MET A 258 -3.79 -5.29 5.68
C MET A 258 -2.49 -4.92 4.98
N GLU A 259 -2.29 -3.64 4.68
CA GLU A 259 -1.09 -3.12 4.02
C GLU A 259 -0.92 -1.62 4.26
N MET A 260 0.20 -1.07 3.80
CA MET A 260 0.40 0.37 3.76
C MET A 260 0.87 0.76 2.37
N ASN A 261 0.14 1.65 1.72
CA ASN A 261 0.55 2.26 0.47
C ASN A 261 1.51 3.41 0.81
N THR A 262 2.77 3.28 0.37
CA THR A 262 3.87 4.19 0.75
C THR A 262 3.94 5.44 -0.12
N ARG A 263 2.76 5.97 -0.47
CA ARG A 263 2.56 7.03 -1.46
C ARG A 263 1.20 7.70 -1.29
N LEU A 264 0.98 8.74 -2.09
CA LEU A 264 -0.37 9.26 -2.30
C LEU A 264 -1.24 8.25 -3.05
N GLN A 265 -2.55 8.30 -2.80
CA GLN A 265 -3.56 7.49 -3.48
C GLN A 265 -4.51 8.37 -4.31
N VAL A 266 -5.23 7.77 -5.26
CA VAL A 266 -6.09 8.49 -6.20
C VAL A 266 -7.22 9.21 -5.44
N GLU A 267 -7.79 8.51 -4.48
CA GLU A 267 -8.90 8.86 -3.60
C GLU A 267 -8.55 9.90 -2.52
N HIS A 268 -7.31 10.41 -2.48
CA HIS A 268 -6.91 11.48 -1.53
C HIS A 268 -7.80 12.74 -1.64
N LEU A 269 -8.43 12.97 -2.78
CA LEU A 269 -9.31 14.11 -3.02
C LEU A 269 -10.59 14.09 -2.17
N VAL A 270 -11.10 12.91 -1.80
CA VAL A 270 -12.33 12.80 -1.01
C VAL A 270 -12.15 13.43 0.39
N LEU A 271 -10.91 13.45 0.89
CA LEU A 271 -10.55 14.11 2.15
C LEU A 271 -10.45 15.64 2.04
N LYS A 272 -10.15 16.19 0.86
CA LYS A 272 -10.01 17.65 0.65
C LYS A 272 -11.30 18.41 0.92
N MET A 273 -12.47 17.75 0.85
CA MET A 273 -13.76 18.37 1.19
C MET A 273 -13.98 18.55 2.69
N ARG A 274 -13.09 18.04 3.56
CA ARG A 274 -13.22 18.11 5.02
C ARG A 274 -12.02 18.69 5.74
N ALA A 275 -10.81 18.50 5.22
CA ALA A 275 -9.61 19.16 5.69
C ALA A 275 -9.03 20.00 4.55
N VAL A 276 -8.94 21.33 4.75
CA VAL A 276 -8.27 22.22 3.80
C VAL A 276 -6.76 22.08 4.01
N ILE A 277 -6.21 20.98 3.50
CA ILE A 277 -4.77 20.79 3.34
C ILE A 277 -4.50 20.82 1.85
N PHE A 278 -3.78 21.86 1.40
CA PHE A 278 -3.42 22.02 0.01
C PHE A 278 -2.30 21.04 -0.35
N PHE A 279 -2.69 19.94 -1.00
CA PHE A 279 -1.78 19.07 -1.73
C PHE A 279 -1.44 19.75 -3.07
N ARG A 280 -0.53 20.73 -3.05
CA ARG A 280 -0.05 21.43 -4.25
C ARG A 280 1.49 21.53 -4.21
N PRO A 281 2.20 21.25 -5.32
CA PRO A 281 3.45 21.97 -5.58
C PRO A 281 3.08 23.45 -5.66
N ARG A 282 3.81 24.33 -4.97
CA ARG A 282 3.54 25.77 -5.02
C ARG A 282 3.58 26.25 -6.48
N GLU A 283 2.44 26.65 -7.02
CA GLU A 283 2.43 27.63 -8.11
C GLU A 283 2.88 28.97 -7.51
N GLY A 284 3.96 29.53 -8.06
CA GLY A 284 4.31 30.94 -7.96
C GLY A 284 4.54 31.48 -6.54
N CYS A 285 5.78 31.43 -6.06
CA CYS A 285 6.26 32.38 -5.06
C CYS A 285 7.36 33.22 -5.69
N SER A 286 6.95 34.33 -6.32
CA SER A 286 7.84 35.45 -6.60
C SER A 286 8.10 36.19 -5.29
N ILE A 287 9.35 36.21 -4.86
CA ILE A 287 9.96 37.36 -4.16
C ILE A 287 11.34 37.55 -4.76
#